data_AF-A0A373G281-F1
#
_entry.id   AF-A0A373G281-F1
#
_cell.length_a   1.000
_cell.length_b   1.000
_cell.length_c   1.000
_cell.angle_alpha   90.00
_cell.angle_beta   90.00
_cell.angle_gamma   90.00
#
_symmetry.space_group_name_H-M   'P 1'
#
loop_
_entity.id
_entity.type
_entity.pdbx_description
1 polymer ?
#
loop_
_entity_poly.entity_id
_entity_poly.type
_entity_poly.pdbx_seq_one_letter_code
_entity_poly.pdbx_strand_id
1 'polypeptide(L)'
;MSSIERVENYEAKKLGICLARTKKEIKDYRKKKKLDEGWSNRKSDEMFIKEVKDEIRQSIISSINQRGLIEYSVEKVGDELHVTGEIKVYIKKSEYAGSYR
;
A
#
# COMPACT_ATOMS: atom_id res chain seq x y z
N MET A 1 25.41 -8.91 1.10
CA MET A 1 24.20 -9.09 0.28
C MET A 1 22.99 -9.09 1.20
N SER A 2 22.23 -7.99 1.19
CA SER A 2 21.01 -7.82 1.98
C SER A 2 19.91 -8.70 1.40
N SER A 3 19.57 -9.80 2.08
CA SER A 3 18.44 -10.64 1.68
C SER A 3 17.15 -9.87 1.98
N ILE A 4 16.54 -9.29 0.96
CA ILE A 4 15.22 -8.67 1.05
C ILE A 4 14.21 -9.80 1.33
N GLU A 5 13.60 -9.79 2.51
CA GLU A 5 12.46 -10.66 2.80
C GLU A 5 11.23 -9.98 2.19
N ARG A 6 10.75 -10.52 1.07
CA ARG A 6 9.51 -10.05 0.45
C ARG A 6 8.35 -10.61 1.26
N VAL A 7 7.70 -9.77 2.05
CA VAL A 7 6.37 -10.09 2.60
C VAL A 7 5.40 -10.02 1.44
N GLU A 8 5.08 -11.16 0.81
CA GLU A 8 4.09 -11.22 -0.25
C GLU A 8 2.70 -10.94 0.33
N ASN A 9 2.24 -9.70 0.19
CA ASN A 9 0.84 -9.34 0.44
C ASN A 9 0.05 -9.47 -0.86
N TYR A 10 -0.81 -10.48 -0.93
CA TYR A 10 -1.64 -10.82 -2.11
C TYR A 10 -2.47 -9.63 -2.61
N GLU A 11 -3.01 -8.80 -1.70
CA GLU A 11 -3.80 -7.61 -2.05
C GLU A 11 -2.93 -6.51 -2.67
N ALA A 12 -1.72 -6.30 -2.14
CA ALA A 12 -0.77 -5.32 -2.65
C ALA A 12 -0.23 -5.71 -4.04
N LYS A 13 -0.01 -7.01 -4.26
CA LYS A 13 0.42 -7.57 -5.57
C LYS A 13 -0.63 -7.33 -6.66
N LYS A 14 -1.92 -7.47 -6.36
CA LYS A 14 -3.01 -7.16 -7.31
C LYS A 14 -3.05 -5.69 -7.74
N LEU A 15 -2.59 -4.80 -6.87
CA LEU A 15 -2.53 -3.36 -7.12
C LEU A 15 -1.20 -2.91 -7.75
N GLY A 16 -0.29 -3.83 -8.07
CA GLY A 16 1.04 -3.52 -8.62
C GLY A 16 1.97 -2.80 -7.63
N ILE A 17 1.62 -2.77 -6.34
CA ILE A 17 2.35 -2.04 -5.31
C ILE A 17 3.18 -3.04 -4.51
N CYS A 18 4.50 -2.98 -4.68
CA CYS A 18 5.43 -3.80 -3.93
C CYS A 18 6.28 -2.89 -3.02
N LEU A 19 5.82 -2.69 -1.79
CA LEU A 19 6.64 -2.10 -0.74
C LEU A 19 7.35 -3.25 -0.01
N ALA A 20 8.57 -3.55 -0.48
CA ALA A 20 9.43 -4.53 0.15
C ALA A 20 10.24 -3.86 1.27
N ARG A 21 10.14 -4.39 2.49
CA ARG A 21 11.00 -3.99 3.60
C ARG A 21 12.21 -4.92 3.68
N THR A 22 13.36 -4.35 3.98
CA THR A 22 14.61 -5.10 4.16
C THR A 22 14.62 -5.82 5.51
N LYS A 23 15.37 -6.92 5.63
CA LYS A 23 15.61 -7.59 6.92
C LYS A 23 16.18 -6.67 7.98
N LYS A 24 16.96 -5.65 7.57
CA LYS A 24 17.51 -4.64 8.47
C LYS A 24 16.39 -3.79 9.07
N GLU A 25 15.48 -3.26 8.25
CA GLU A 25 14.34 -2.47 8.76
C GLU A 25 13.47 -3.27 9.73
N ILE A 26 13.18 -4.54 9.42
CA ILE A 26 12.41 -5.43 10.31
C ILE A 26 13.16 -5.62 11.64
N LYS A 27 14.47 -5.89 11.59
CA LYS A 27 15.30 -6.09 12.78
C LYS A 27 15.39 -4.82 13.64
N ASP A 28 15.57 -3.68 13.00
CA ASP A 28 15.66 -2.38 13.68
C ASP A 28 14.32 -2.01 14.32
N TYR A 29 13.20 -2.29 13.65
CA TYR A 29 11.86 -2.10 14.21
C TYR A 29 11.62 -2.95 15.46
N ARG A 30 11.91 -4.26 15.39
CA ARG A 30 11.82 -5.17 16.54
C ARG A 30 12.68 -4.68 17.71
N LYS A 31 13.93 -4.29 17.43
CA LYS A 31 14.85 -3.79 18.45
C LYS A 31 14.31 -2.54 19.13
N LYS A 32 13.79 -1.60 18.34
CA LYS A 32 13.19 -0.37 18.85
C LYS A 32 11.97 -0.67 19.73
N LYS A 33 10.98 -1.41 19.23
CA LYS A 33 9.76 -1.71 19.99
C LYS A 33 9.98 -2.57 21.22
N LYS A 34 11.00 -3.43 21.23
CA LYS A 34 11.42 -4.16 22.42
C LYS A 34 11.98 -3.21 23.50
N LEU A 35 12.77 -2.22 23.10
CA LEU A 35 13.36 -1.24 24.04
C LEU A 35 12.30 -0.27 24.57
N ASP A 36 11.44 0.25 23.68
CA ASP A 36 10.49 1.30 24.02
C ASP A 36 9.26 0.76 24.77
N GLU A 37 8.74 -0.39 24.34
CA GLU A 37 7.43 -0.90 24.79
C GLU A 37 7.48 -2.34 25.31
N GLY A 38 8.66 -2.96 25.38
CA GLY A 38 8.82 -4.34 25.87
C GLY A 38 8.18 -5.40 24.97
N TRP A 39 7.89 -5.08 23.69
CA TRP A 39 7.20 -6.01 22.81
C TRP A 39 8.04 -7.26 22.51
N SER A 40 7.34 -8.40 22.39
CA SER A 40 7.93 -9.62 21.84
C SER A 40 8.14 -9.45 20.33
N ASN A 41 9.09 -10.20 19.76
CA ASN A 41 9.33 -10.17 18.31
C ASN A 41 8.04 -10.46 17.51
N ARG A 42 7.22 -11.39 17.99
CA ARG A 42 5.93 -11.74 17.36
C ARG A 42 4.98 -10.54 17.32
N LYS A 43 4.80 -9.85 18.46
CA LYS A 43 3.95 -8.65 18.51
C LYS A 43 4.50 -7.54 17.63
N SER A 44 5.82 -7.34 17.61
CA SER A 44 6.47 -6.39 16.72
C SER A 44 6.22 -6.71 15.24
N ASP A 45 6.28 -7.97 14.84
CA ASP A 45 6.03 -8.37 13.44
C ASP A 45 4.57 -8.14 13.03
N GLU A 46 3.63 -8.54 13.88
CA GLU A 46 2.19 -8.34 13.65
C GLU A 46 1.87 -6.84 13.48
N MET A 47 2.43 -5.99 14.34
CA MET A 47 2.24 -4.54 14.28
C MET A 47 2.96 -3.90 13.08
N PHE A 48 4.18 -4.32 12.78
CA PHE A 48 4.94 -3.82 11.62
C PHE A 48 4.19 -4.11 10.31
N ILE A 49 3.64 -5.31 10.16
CA ILE A 49 2.83 -5.67 8.98
C ILE A 49 1.59 -4.77 8.89
N LYS A 50 0.93 -4.49 10.02
CA LYS A 50 -0.24 -3.61 10.05
C LYS A 50 0.12 -2.18 9.64
N GLU A 51 1.17 -1.61 10.20
CA GLU A 51 1.66 -0.27 9.88
C GLU A 51 2.04 -0.15 8.40
N VAL A 52 2.78 -1.13 7.85
CA VAL A 52 3.14 -1.14 6.42
C VAL A 52 1.90 -1.22 5.52
N LYS A 53 0.89 -2.02 5.88
CA LYS A 53 -0.38 -2.06 5.12
C LYS A 53 -1.11 -0.72 5.15
N ASP A 54 -1.10 -0.04 6.28
CA ASP A 54 -1.74 1.27 6.43
C ASP A 54 -0.99 2.34 5.63
N GLU A 55 0.35 2.35 5.65
CA GLU A 55 1.18 3.21 4.79
C GLU A 55 0.88 3.00 3.30
N ILE A 56 0.79 1.74 2.85
CA ILE A 56 0.42 1.41 1.47
C ILE A 56 -0.94 2.01 1.13
N ARG A 57 -1.94 1.79 1.99
CA ARG A 57 -3.30 2.30 1.77
C ARG A 57 -3.30 3.82 1.65
N GLN A 58 -2.60 4.52 2.55
CA GLN A 58 -2.52 5.98 2.50
C GLN A 58 -1.77 6.48 1.26
N SER A 59 -0.70 5.80 0.84
CA SER A 59 0.02 6.14 -0.39
C SER A 59 -0.86 6.03 -1.64
N ILE A 60 -1.71 4.99 -1.71
CA ILE A 60 -2.69 4.81 -2.78
C ILE A 60 -3.70 5.95 -2.79
N ILE A 61 -4.33 6.22 -1.64
CA ILE A 61 -5.34 7.28 -1.50
C ILE A 61 -4.74 8.64 -1.88
N SER A 62 -3.55 8.93 -1.37
CA SER A 62 -2.83 10.17 -1.70
C SER A 62 -2.56 10.28 -3.20
N SER A 63 -2.12 9.20 -3.84
CA SER A 63 -1.86 9.17 -5.29
C SER A 63 -3.13 9.37 -6.12
N ILE A 64 -4.25 8.76 -5.70
CA ILE A 64 -5.56 8.93 -6.34
C ILE A 64 -5.99 10.39 -6.26
N ASN A 65 -5.91 10.99 -5.07
CA ASN A 65 -6.32 12.36 -4.82
C ASN A 65 -5.44 13.37 -5.57
N GLN A 66 -4.12 13.23 -5.48
CA GLN A 66 -3.17 14.14 -6.14
C GLN A 66 -3.29 14.13 -7.67
N ARG A 67 -3.69 13.00 -8.25
CA ARG A 67 -3.85 12.85 -9.70
C ARG A 67 -5.28 13.07 -10.19
N GLY A 68 -6.23 13.39 -9.29
CA GLY A 68 -7.64 13.53 -9.65
C GLY A 68 -8.21 12.28 -10.33
N LEU A 69 -7.81 11.08 -9.90
CA LEU A 69 -8.24 9.83 -10.56
C LEU A 69 -9.70 9.47 -10.26
N ILE A 70 -10.29 10.12 -9.25
CA ILE A 70 -11.71 10.02 -8.95
C ILE A 70 -12.26 11.44 -9.05
N GLU A 71 -13.22 11.63 -9.95
CA GLU A 71 -14.04 12.83 -10.02
C GLU A 71 -15.44 12.46 -9.56
N TYR A 72 -16.05 13.30 -8.75
CA TYR A 72 -17.43 13.10 -8.33
C TYR A 72 -18.15 14.44 -8.25
N SER A 73 -19.44 14.41 -8.57
CA SER A 73 -20.36 15.52 -8.42
C SER A 73 -21.44 15.14 -7.42
N VAL A 74 -21.78 16.10 -6.56
CA VAL A 74 -22.88 15.96 -5.61
C VAL A 74 -23.92 17.01 -5.96
N GLU A 75 -25.13 16.57 -6.25
CA GLU A 75 -26.28 17.45 -6.50
C GLU A 75 -27.38 17.17 -5.49
N LYS A 76 -27.98 18.24 -4.96
CA LYS A 76 -29.20 18.14 -4.16
C LYS A 76 -30.39 18.22 -5.11
N VAL A 77 -31.19 17.16 -5.16
CA VAL A 77 -32.42 17.11 -5.96
C VAL A 77 -33.59 16.87 -5.01
N GLY A 78 -34.39 17.92 -4.78
CA GLY A 78 -35.40 17.90 -3.71
C GLY A 78 -34.75 17.78 -2.33
N ASP A 79 -35.17 16.78 -1.55
CA ASP A 79 -34.60 16.48 -0.23
C ASP A 79 -33.50 15.40 -0.27
N GLU A 80 -33.13 14.91 -1.46
CA GLU A 80 -32.13 13.87 -1.65
C GLU A 80 -30.80 14.41 -2.15
N LEU A 81 -29.71 13.75 -1.74
CA LEU A 81 -28.36 13.97 -2.28
C LEU A 81 -28.05 12.90 -3.31
N HIS A 82 -27.88 13.31 -4.55
CA HIS A 82 -27.39 12.47 -5.64
C HIS A 82 -25.88 12.61 -5.76
N VAL A 83 -25.18 11.48 -5.77
CA VAL A 83 -23.74 11.43 -5.97
C VAL A 83 -23.45 10.64 -7.24
N THR A 84 -22.81 11.29 -8.20
CA THR A 84 -22.31 10.67 -9.43
C THR A 84 -20.80 10.77 -9.45
N GLY A 85 -20.11 9.76 -9.98
CA GLY A 85 -18.65 9.77 -10.03
C GLY A 85 -18.08 8.96 -11.19
N GLU A 86 -16.88 9.36 -11.60
CA GLU A 86 -16.09 8.75 -12.65
C GLU A 86 -14.71 8.36 -12.11
N ILE A 87 -14.22 7.19 -12.52
CA ILE A 87 -12.88 6.70 -12.16
C ILE A 87 -12.02 6.70 -13.42
N LYS A 88 -10.92 7.46 -13.38
CA LYS A 88 -9.92 7.51 -14.46
C LYS A 88 -8.84 6.46 -14.21
N VAL A 89 -8.75 5.48 -15.10
CA VAL A 89 -7.78 4.37 -15.01
C VAL A 89 -6.75 4.49 -16.13
N TYR A 90 -5.47 4.59 -15.75
CA TYR A 90 -4.36 4.57 -16.70
C TYR A 90 -3.70 3.19 -16.72
N ILE A 91 -3.85 2.47 -17.83
CA ILE A 91 -3.24 1.15 -18.01
C ILE A 91 -1.90 1.34 -18.73
N LYS A 92 -0.79 1.14 -18.02
CA LYS A 92 0.52 1.08 -18.66
C LYS A 92 0.69 -0.28 -19.33
N LYS A 93 0.95 -0.29 -20.64
CA LYS A 93 1.30 -1.51 -21.38
C LYS A 93 2.62 -2.06 -20.82
N SER A 94 2.63 -3.31 -20.38
CA SER A 94 3.87 -3.97 -19.95
C SER A 94 4.69 -4.37 -21.19
N GLU A 95 5.96 -3.98 -21.22
CA GLU A 95 6.93 -4.54 -22.16
C GLU A 95 7.37 -5.90 -21.61
N TYR A 96 6.65 -6.96 -21.98
CA TYR A 96 7.20 -8.31 -21.84
C TYR A 96 8.37 -8.46 -22.82
N ALA A 97 9.59 -8.20 -22.36
CA ALA A 97 10.79 -8.66 -23.04
C ALA A 97 10.92 -10.19 -22.81
N GLY A 98 10.27 -10.97 -23.68
CA GLY A 98 10.46 -12.42 -23.72
C GLY A 98 11.90 -12.73 -24.12
N SER A 99 12.76 -13.03 -23.14
CA SER A 99 14.05 -13.67 -23.40
C SER A 99 13.85 -15.18 -23.51
N TYR A 100 13.46 -15.64 -24.70
CA TYR A 100 13.78 -17.00 -25.11
C TYR A 100 15.16 -16.97 -25.76
N ARG A 101 16.17 -17.50 -25.06
CA ARG A 101 17.36 -18.13 -25.61
C ARG A 101 18.08 -18.91 -24.52
#